data_AF-A0A7D5E5Z8-F1
#
_entry.id   AF-A0A7D5E5Z8-F1
#
_cell.length_a   1.000
_cell.length_b   1.000
_cell.length_c   1.000
_cell.angle_alpha   90.00
_cell.angle_beta   90.00
_cell.angle_gamma   90.00
#
_symmetry.space_group_name_H-M   'P 1'
#
loop_
_entity.id
_entity.type
_entity.pdbx_description
1 polymer ?
#
loop_
_entity_poly.entity_id
_entity_poly.type
_entity_poly.pdbx_seq_one_letter_code
_entity_poly.pdbx_strand_id
1 'polypeptide(L)'
;MIKDLLKYLYVEKLSMAETAQKLGISSERLKEILQSMEHMGYIKIVEGDNSPGCSACGSCSSTSVCHTDGVQTTGKKLVLTEKGQRLCEKI
;
A
#
# COMPACT_ATOMS: atom_id res chain seq x y z
N MET A 1 -1.30 3.23 18.29
CA MET A 1 -0.55 2.40 17.32
C MET A 1 -1.36 2.00 16.08
N ILE A 2 -2.37 1.13 16.13
CA ILE A 2 -3.13 0.74 14.90
C ILE A 2 -3.80 1.94 14.24
N LYS A 3 -4.43 2.83 15.03
CA LYS A 3 -5.07 4.05 14.50
C LYS A 3 -4.06 4.96 13.81
N ASP A 4 -2.91 5.19 14.42
CA ASP A 4 -1.85 6.06 13.85
C ASP A 4 -1.32 5.49 12.53
N LEU A 5 -1.12 4.17 12.47
CA LEU A 5 -0.67 3.49 11.26
C LEU A 5 -1.73 3.55 10.15
N LEU A 6 -3.01 3.36 10.48
CA LEU A 6 -4.12 3.53 9.53
C LEU A 6 -4.24 4.96 9.03
N LYS A 7 -4.07 5.94 9.92
CA LYS A 7 -4.03 7.36 9.58
C LYS A 7 -2.91 7.64 8.57
N TYR A 8 -1.69 7.21 8.86
CA TYR A 8 -0.55 7.45 7.99
C TYR A 8 -0.71 6.79 6.62
N LEU A 9 -1.12 5.52 6.57
CA LEU A 9 -1.23 4.79 5.30
C LEU A 9 -2.45 5.19 4.46
N TYR A 10 -3.60 5.47 5.08
CA TYR A 10 -4.86 5.61 4.35
C TYR A 10 -5.44 7.03 4.36
N VAL A 11 -5.16 7.84 5.38
CA VAL A 11 -5.61 9.23 5.44
C VAL A 11 -4.54 10.15 4.85
N GLU A 12 -3.31 10.06 5.34
CA GLU A 12 -2.18 10.86 4.85
C GLU A 12 -1.52 10.28 3.59
N LYS A 13 -1.93 9.07 3.18
CA LYS A 13 -1.45 8.36 1.98
C LYS A 13 0.09 8.23 1.92
N LEU A 14 0.72 8.10 3.08
CA LEU A 14 2.16 7.90 3.18
C LEU A 14 2.54 6.50 2.70
N SER A 15 3.74 6.39 2.13
CA SER A 15 4.34 5.11 1.81
C SER A 15 4.68 4.32 3.08
N MET A 16 4.98 3.03 2.90
CA MET A 16 5.47 2.15 3.97
C MET A 16 6.74 2.70 4.64
N ALA A 17 7.67 3.24 3.85
CA ALA A 17 8.92 3.78 4.35
C ALA A 17 8.70 5.04 5.18
N GLU A 18 7.88 5.98 4.68
CA GLU A 18 7.52 7.21 5.40
C GLU A 18 6.74 6.90 6.69
N THR A 19 5.82 5.94 6.64
CA THR A 19 5.07 5.50 7.82
C THR A 19 5.98 4.89 8.88
N ALA A 20 6.93 4.03 8.48
CA ALA A 20 7.92 3.45 9.40
C ALA A 20 8.77 4.53 10.06
N GLN A 21 9.23 5.51 9.28
CA GLN A 21 10.00 6.66 9.77
C GLN A 21 9.18 7.52 10.73
N LYS A 22 7.93 7.83 10.41
CA LYS A 22 7.00 8.61 11.27
C LYS A 22 6.71 7.91 12.59
N LEU A 23 6.62 6.58 12.57
CA LEU A 23 6.39 5.75 13.76
C LEU A 23 7.69 5.44 14.53
N GLY A 24 8.86 5.78 14.00
CA GLY A 24 10.15 5.47 14.61
C GLY A 24 10.43 3.96 14.72
N ILE A 25 9.91 3.16 13.79
CA ILE A 25 10.06 1.70 13.77
C ILE A 25 10.78 1.24 12.50
N SER A 26 11.39 0.04 12.55
CA SER A 26 11.96 -0.57 11.36
C SER A 26 10.87 -1.01 10.37
N SER A 27 11.23 -1.09 9.09
CA SER A 27 10.35 -1.60 8.04
C SER A 27 9.91 -3.05 8.30
N GLU A 28 10.76 -3.86 8.93
CA GLU A 28 10.43 -5.24 9.34
C GLU A 28 9.35 -5.23 10.42
N ARG A 29 9.51 -4.39 11.45
CA ARG A 29 8.50 -4.25 12.50
C ARG A 29 7.17 -3.75 11.95
N LEU A 30 7.21 -2.82 10.99
CA LEU A 30 6.00 -2.36 10.31
C LEU A 30 5.30 -3.50 9.55
N LYS A 31 6.04 -4.39 8.89
CA LYS A 31 5.48 -5.57 8.22
C LYS A 31 4.81 -6.54 9.20
N GLU A 32 5.43 -6.82 10.34
CA GLU A 32 4.84 -7.66 11.40
C GLU A 32 3.52 -7.10 11.91
N ILE A 33 3.46 -5.77 12.10
CA ILE A 33 2.24 -5.09 12.52
C ILE A 33 1.15 -5.21 11.46
N LEU A 34 1.49 -5.04 10.17
CA LEU A 34 0.52 -5.22 9.09
C LEU A 34 0.01 -6.66 8.99
N GLN A 35 0.87 -7.66 9.13
CA GLN A 35 0.45 -9.07 9.18
C GLN A 35 -0.51 -9.31 10.35
N SER A 36 -0.23 -8.71 11.51
CA SER A 36 -1.11 -8.78 12.67
C SER A 36 -2.46 -8.11 12.38
N MET A 37 -2.46 -6.95 11.70
CA MET A 37 -3.68 -6.24 11.32
C MET A 37 -4.51 -7.00 10.27
N GLU A 38 -3.85 -7.71 9.35
CA GLU A 38 -4.51 -8.61 8.43
C GLU A 38 -5.17 -9.78 9.16
N HIS A 39 -4.44 -10.43 10.08
CA HIS A 39 -4.98 -11.53 10.88
C HIS A 39 -6.16 -11.08 11.76
N MET A 40 -6.12 -9.85 12.27
CA MET A 40 -7.22 -9.23 13.02
C MET A 40 -8.38 -8.74 12.14
N GLY A 41 -8.24 -8.85 10.82
CA GLY A 41 -9.26 -8.50 9.84
C GLY A 41 -9.47 -7.00 9.66
N TYR A 42 -8.47 -6.15 9.93
CA TYR A 42 -8.54 -4.70 9.65
C TYR A 42 -8.12 -4.36 8.22
N ILE A 43 -7.21 -5.14 7.66
CA ILE A 43 -6.71 -4.99 6.29
C ILE A 43 -6.72 -6.34 5.60
N LYS A 44 -6.62 -6.32 4.28
CA LYS A 44 -6.41 -7.49 3.44
C LYS A 44 -5.31 -7.17 2.44
N ILE A 45 -4.36 -8.08 2.29
CA ILE A 45 -3.38 -8.00 1.22
C ILE A 45 -3.97 -8.68 -0.01
N VAL A 46 -4.20 -7.89 -1.04
CA VAL A 46 -4.66 -8.38 -2.34
C VAL A 46 -3.44 -8.47 -3.23
N GLU A 47 -3.11 -9.68 -3.66
CA GLU A 47 -2.14 -9.86 -4.75
C GLU A 47 -2.80 -9.31 -6.01
N GLY A 48 -2.16 -8.33 -6.66
CA GLY A 48 -2.65 -7.84 -7.93
C GLY A 48 -2.74 -9.03 -8.88
N ASP A 49 -3.93 -9.29 -9.42
CA ASP A 49 -4.09 -10.24 -10.53
C ASP A 49 -3.01 -9.96 -11.57
N ASN A 50 -2.42 -11.03 -12.10
CA ASN A 50 -1.53 -11.02 -13.26
C ASN A 50 -2.25 -10.33 -14.44
N SER A 51 -2.32 -9.01 -14.42
CA SER A 51 -2.80 -8.21 -15.52
C SER A 51 -1.60 -8.05 -16.45
N PRO A 52 -1.65 -8.58 -17.69
CA PRO A 52 -0.56 -8.41 -18.61
C PRO A 52 -0.30 -6.91 -18.77
N GLY A 53 0.99 -6.55 -18.75
CA GLY A 53 1.44 -5.18 -18.84
C GLY A 53 0.69 -4.39 -19.90
N CYS A 54 0.35 -3.16 -19.53
CA CYS A 54 -0.30 -2.13 -20.33
C CYS A 54 -0.03 -2.30 -21.84
N SER A 55 -0.95 -2.91 -22.58
CA SER A 55 -0.79 -3.20 -24.01
C SER A 55 -1.23 -2.02 -24.89
N ALA A 56 -1.40 -0.82 -24.33
CA ALA A 56 -2.13 0.28 -24.98
C ALA A 56 -1.33 1.59 -25.14
N CYS A 57 -0.03 1.62 -24.87
CA CYS A 57 0.82 2.79 -25.17
C CYS A 57 1.47 2.69 -26.56
N GLY A 58 0.67 2.48 -27.60
CA GLY A 58 1.16 2.31 -28.98
C GLY A 58 1.27 3.58 -29.82
N SER A 59 0.94 4.78 -29.30
CA SER A 59 0.80 5.96 -30.18
C SER A 59 1.08 7.32 -29.54
N CYS A 60 1.79 7.39 -28.41
CA CYS A 60 2.08 8.68 -27.78
C CYS A 60 3.54 9.11 -28.05
N SER A 61 3.73 10.12 -28.90
CA SER A 61 5.03 10.67 -29.31
C SER A 61 5.77 11.46 -28.22
N SER A 62 5.36 11.35 -26.95
CA SER A 62 5.88 12.13 -25.82
C SER A 62 6.14 11.31 -24.55
N THR A 63 6.13 9.98 -24.61
CA THR A 63 6.36 9.13 -23.43
C THR A 63 7.83 8.72 -23.28
N SER A 64 8.70 9.67 -22.93
CA SER A 64 9.97 9.37 -22.23
C SER A 64 9.78 9.26 -20.71
N VAL A 65 8.57 9.49 -20.19
CA VAL A 65 8.27 9.51 -18.75
C VAL A 65 7.70 8.17 -18.24
N CYS A 66 7.26 7.27 -19.12
CA CYS A 66 6.76 5.94 -18.71
C CYS A 66 7.86 4.87 -18.60
N HIS A 67 9.11 5.23 -18.92
CA HIS A 67 10.28 4.40 -18.66
C HIS A 67 11.00 4.87 -17.40
N THR A 68 10.34 4.75 -16.25
CA THR A 68 11.11 4.47 -15.02
C THR A 68 11.34 2.98 -14.98
N ASP A 69 12.49 2.61 -15.51
CA ASP A 69 13.27 1.43 -15.13
C ASP A 69 13.05 1.08 -13.66
N GLY A 70 12.75 -0.19 -13.40
CA GLY A 70 12.80 -0.73 -12.05
C GLY A 70 11.45 -1.19 -11.49
N VAL A 71 11.34 -2.52 -11.44
CA VAL A 71 10.42 -3.28 -10.60
C VAL A 71 9.01 -3.39 -11.18
N GLN A 72 8.79 -4.46 -11.96
CA GLN A 72 7.55 -5.21 -11.88
C GLN A 72 7.35 -5.59 -10.41
N THR A 73 6.80 -4.69 -9.61
CA THR A 73 6.32 -5.07 -8.29
C THR A 73 5.00 -5.74 -8.59
N THR A 74 5.03 -7.07 -8.64
CA THR A 74 3.91 -7.93 -8.29
C THR A 74 3.38 -7.45 -6.94
N GLY A 75 2.58 -6.38 -7.02
CA GLY A 75 2.44 -5.42 -5.95
C GLY A 75 1.32 -5.87 -5.05
N LYS A 76 1.68 -6.51 -3.94
CA LYS A 76 0.77 -6.74 -2.81
C LYS A 76 0.11 -5.42 -2.45
N LYS A 77 -1.18 -5.28 -2.80
CA LYS A 77 -1.98 -4.09 -2.53
C LYS A 77 -2.63 -4.27 -1.16
N LEU A 78 -2.38 -3.31 -0.27
CA LEU A 78 -3.04 -3.24 1.02
C LEU A 78 -4.41 -2.56 0.85
N VAL A 79 -5.47 -3.24 1.26
CA VAL A 79 -6.85 -2.75 1.17
C VAL A 79 -7.50 -2.85 2.55
N LEU A 80 -8.27 -1.83 2.95
CA LEU A 80 -9.06 -1.89 4.18
C LEU A 80 -10.23 -2.85 4.03
N THR A 81 -10.47 -3.66 5.07
CA THR A 81 -11.74 -4.37 5.22
C THR A 81 -12.82 -3.41 5.70
N GLU A 82 -14.08 -3.84 5.72
CA GLU A 82 -15.18 -3.06 6.34
C GLU A 82 -14.88 -2.69 7.80
N LYS A 83 -14.28 -3.62 8.56
CA LYS A 83 -13.84 -3.38 9.94
C LYS A 83 -12.74 -2.30 10.01
N GLY A 84 -11.79 -2.33 9.08
CA GLY A 84 -10.74 -1.31 8.95
C GLY A 84 -11.31 0.07 8.60
N GLN A 85 -12.26 0.12 7.66
CA GLN A 85 -12.93 1.35 7.25
C GLN A 85 -13.67 2.02 8.42
N ARG A 86 -14.48 1.25 9.16
CA ARG A 86 -15.18 1.77 10.37
C ARG A 86 -14.22 2.28 11.45
N LEU A 87 -13.00 1.76 11.49
CA LEU A 87 -11.97 2.26 12.40
C LEU A 87 -11.37 3.56 11.89
N CYS A 88 -11.10 3.68 10.58
CA CYS A 88 -10.65 4.91 9.94
C CYS A 88 -11.66 6.06 10.02
N GLU A 89 -12.96 5.78 9.92
CA GLU A 89 -14.02 6.79 10.06
C GLU A 89 -14.06 7.46 11.45
N LYS A 90 -13.43 6.83 12.45
CA LYS A 90 -13.37 7.32 13.84
C LYS A 90 -12.04 8.00 14.17
N ILE A 91 -11.20 8.28 13.17
CA ILE A 91 -9.90 8.94 13.27
C ILE A 91 -10.02 10.32 12.65
#